data_AF-D1BIQ4-F1
#
_entry.id   AF-D1BIQ4-F1
#
_cell.length_a   1.000
_cell.length_b   1.000
_cell.length_c   1.000
_cell.angle_alpha   90.00
_cell.angle_beta   90.00
_cell.angle_gamma   90.00
#
_symmetry.space_group_name_H-M   'P 1'
#
loop_
_entity.id
_entity.type
_entity.pdbx_description
1 polymer ?
#
loop_
_entity_poly.entity_id
_entity_poly.type
_entity_poly.pdbx_seq_one_letter_code
_entity_poly.pdbx_strand_id
1 'polypeptide(L)'
;MWSQAALSKMMQNRDMTSKTTRIAAASLLALTLPLVQGTAAHAEVRPATIVPVRSQTEVVTRDITLAAVVSLSLPATVRVQVDSAIMSAQAATSAAQSAITAVDTADAFSLWTAQASLQDARTALDAASAELRHVTSTVAGVDPDVSAALGALQTDIDVLRGVRSGDAVASAV
;
A
#
# COMPACT_ATOMS: atom_id res chain seq x y z
N MET A 1 34.84 -0.99 -27.79
CA MET A 1 34.14 0.23 -27.32
C MET A 1 32.77 -0.18 -26.79
N TRP A 2 32.64 -0.41 -25.49
CA TRP A 2 31.32 -0.67 -24.89
C TRP A 2 30.63 0.66 -24.67
N SER A 3 29.45 0.80 -25.28
CA SER A 3 28.73 2.06 -25.43
C SER A 3 28.09 2.51 -24.10
N GLN A 4 28.15 3.81 -23.77
CA GLN A 4 27.50 4.41 -22.59
C GLN A 4 26.02 4.02 -22.46
N ALA A 5 25.34 3.73 -23.58
CA ALA A 5 23.96 3.25 -23.59
C ALA A 5 23.76 1.92 -22.84
N ALA A 6 24.73 1.01 -22.87
CA ALA A 6 24.65 -0.26 -22.14
C ALA A 6 24.82 -0.05 -20.63
N LEU A 7 25.67 0.90 -20.22
CA LEU A 7 25.86 1.27 -18.80
C LEU A 7 24.64 2.00 -18.24
N SER A 8 24.05 2.94 -18.98
CA SER A 8 22.80 3.61 -18.58
C SER A 8 21.65 2.61 -18.46
N LYS A 9 21.51 1.67 -19.41
CA LYS A 9 20.47 0.62 -19.35
C LYS A 9 20.68 -0.34 -18.18
N MET A 10 21.93 -0.65 -17.84
CA MET A 10 22.28 -1.52 -16.72
C MET A 10 22.08 -0.84 -15.35
N MET A 11 22.35 0.47 -15.24
CA MET A 11 22.04 1.26 -14.04
C MET A 11 20.53 1.41 -13.84
N GLN A 12 19.78 1.72 -14.90
CA GLN A 12 18.33 1.87 -14.84
C GLN A 12 17.61 0.57 -14.47
N ASN A 13 18.13 -0.59 -14.90
CA ASN A 13 17.62 -1.89 -14.47
C ASN A 13 17.86 -2.15 -12.98
N ARG A 14 19.02 -1.79 -12.40
CA ARG A 14 19.27 -2.00 -10.96
C ARG A 14 18.36 -1.14 -10.08
N ASP A 15 18.10 0.10 -10.49
CA ASP A 15 17.20 0.99 -9.75
C ASP A 15 15.75 0.48 -9.79
N MET A 16 15.31 -0.02 -10.94
CA MET A 16 14.01 -0.68 -11.10
C MET A 16 13.89 -1.95 -10.24
N THR A 17 14.93 -2.79 -10.22
CA THR A 17 14.95 -4.00 -9.37
C THR A 17 14.91 -3.64 -7.89
N SER A 18 15.73 -2.66 -7.46
CA SER A 18 15.77 -2.17 -6.07
C SER A 18 14.43 -1.61 -5.61
N LYS A 19 13.76 -0.80 -6.45
CA LYS A 19 12.41 -0.26 -6.15
C LYS A 19 11.37 -1.37 -6.07
N THR A 20 11.42 -2.35 -6.98
CA THR A 20 10.50 -3.49 -6.98
C THR A 20 10.68 -4.35 -5.71
N THR A 21 11.91 -4.61 -5.30
CA THR A 21 12.21 -5.34 -4.07
C THR A 21 11.75 -4.58 -2.82
N ARG A 22 11.91 -3.24 -2.78
CA ARG A 22 11.41 -2.41 -1.68
C ARG A 22 9.89 -2.39 -1.59
N ILE A 23 9.19 -2.29 -2.73
CA ILE A 23 7.72 -2.35 -2.77
C ILE A 23 7.22 -3.72 -2.33
N ALA A 24 7.83 -4.80 -2.83
CA ALA A 24 7.50 -6.15 -2.39
C ALA A 24 7.69 -6.31 -0.88
N ALA A 25 8.78 -5.78 -0.31
CA ALA A 25 9.06 -5.83 1.12
C ALA A 25 8.13 -4.94 1.98
N ALA A 26 7.62 -3.83 1.43
CA ALA A 26 6.72 -2.90 2.12
C ALA A 26 5.22 -3.26 2.01
N SER A 27 4.90 -4.36 1.33
CA SER A 27 3.52 -4.78 1.07
C SER A 27 2.98 -5.78 2.10
N LEU A 28 1.66 -5.79 2.30
CA LEU A 28 1.00 -6.86 3.06
C LEU A 28 1.19 -8.24 2.40
N LEU A 29 1.45 -8.30 1.08
CA LEU A 29 1.80 -9.55 0.40
C LEU A 29 3.13 -10.12 0.89
N ALA A 30 4.07 -9.29 1.35
CA ALA A 30 5.32 -9.76 1.96
C ALA A 30 5.11 -10.55 3.25
N LEU A 31 3.96 -10.35 3.90
CA LEU A 31 3.59 -11.03 5.15
C LEU A 31 2.92 -12.39 4.91
N THR A 32 2.85 -12.89 3.67
CA THR A 32 2.49 -14.30 3.41
C THR A 32 3.61 -15.22 3.91
N LEU A 33 3.54 -15.61 5.18
CA LEU A 33 4.48 -16.54 5.78
C LEU A 33 4.35 -17.93 5.13
N PRO A 34 5.42 -18.50 4.52
CA PRO A 34 5.45 -19.92 4.25
C PRO A 34 5.58 -20.65 5.60
N LEU A 35 4.53 -21.40 5.93
CA LEU A 35 4.44 -22.37 7.01
C LEU A 35 5.48 -23.49 6.84
N VAL A 36 6.76 -23.21 7.07
CA VAL A 36 7.76 -24.27 7.30
C VAL A 36 8.32 -24.05 8.70
N GLN A 37 7.85 -24.89 9.61
CA GLN A 37 8.27 -24.90 11.01
C GLN A 37 9.76 -25.25 11.10
N GLY A 38 10.53 -24.48 11.88
CA GLY A 38 11.68 -25.04 12.58
C GLY A 38 13.09 -24.54 12.24
N THR A 39 13.32 -23.30 11.80
CA THR A 39 14.70 -22.76 11.76
C THR A 39 14.80 -21.32 12.27
N ALA A 40 15.91 -21.01 12.96
CA ALA A 40 16.25 -19.68 13.46
C ALA A 40 16.19 -18.57 12.39
N ALA A 41 16.28 -18.95 11.10
CA ALA A 41 16.13 -18.05 9.97
C ALA A 41 14.75 -17.34 9.91
N HIS A 42 13.68 -17.96 10.43
CA HIS A 42 12.35 -17.31 10.46
C HIS A 42 12.25 -16.17 11.48
N ALA A 43 13.00 -16.25 12.59
CA ALA A 43 13.02 -15.20 13.60
C ALA A 43 13.76 -13.94 13.09
N GLU A 44 14.71 -14.10 12.18
CA GLU A 44 15.51 -13.02 11.61
C GLU A 44 14.85 -12.37 10.38
N VAL A 45 14.09 -13.15 9.59
CA VAL A 45 13.33 -12.66 8.42
C VAL A 45 12.09 -11.87 8.84
N ARG A 46 11.46 -12.18 9.98
CA ARG A 46 10.24 -11.51 10.45
C ARG A 46 10.43 -10.00 10.70
N PRO A 47 11.46 -9.51 11.41
CA PRO A 47 11.73 -8.07 11.54
C PRO A 47 12.00 -7.40 10.19
N ALA A 48 12.71 -8.08 9.29
CA ALA A 48 13.10 -7.55 7.98
C ALA A 48 11.90 -7.31 7.04
N THR A 49 10.77 -7.99 7.26
CA THR A 49 9.52 -7.79 6.49
C THR A 49 8.49 -6.95 7.24
N ILE A 50 8.38 -7.07 8.57
CA ILE A 50 7.40 -6.30 9.36
C ILE A 50 7.75 -4.80 9.39
N VAL A 51 9.02 -4.45 9.56
CA VAL A 51 9.44 -3.03 9.70
C VAL A 51 9.10 -2.21 8.45
N PRO A 52 9.41 -2.65 7.22
CA PRO A 52 9.03 -1.92 6.01
C PRO A 52 7.51 -1.76 5.86
N VAL A 53 6.72 -2.80 6.16
CA VAL A 53 5.25 -2.74 6.05
C VAL A 53 4.67 -1.77 7.09
N ARG A 54 5.17 -1.76 8.33
CA ARG A 54 4.78 -0.77 9.35
C ARG A 54 5.07 0.65 8.87
N SER A 55 6.28 0.89 8.38
CA SER A 55 6.65 2.19 7.83
C SER A 55 5.72 2.62 6.70
N GLN A 56 5.33 1.71 5.80
CA GLN A 56 4.36 2.02 4.75
C GLN A 56 2.98 2.36 5.30
N THR A 57 2.49 1.67 6.33
CA THR A 57 1.20 2.04 6.97
C THR A 57 1.24 3.44 7.60
N GLU A 58 2.39 3.87 8.13
CA GLU A 58 2.57 5.22 8.66
C GLU A 58 2.54 6.28 7.55
N VAL A 59 3.16 6.00 6.40
CA VAL A 59 3.08 6.85 5.21
C VAL A 59 1.63 7.01 4.75
N VAL A 60 0.90 5.90 4.58
CA VAL A 60 -0.53 5.92 4.21
C VAL A 60 -1.35 6.73 5.22
N THR A 61 -1.09 6.57 6.53
CA THR A 61 -1.79 7.33 7.58
C THR A 61 -1.57 8.85 7.45
N ARG A 62 -0.36 9.27 7.10
CA ARG A 62 -0.04 10.68 6.85
C ARG A 62 -0.78 11.20 5.62
N ASP A 63 -0.77 10.45 4.54
CA ASP A 63 -1.39 10.84 3.28
C ASP A 63 -2.92 10.91 3.37
N ILE A 64 -3.53 10.01 4.14
CA ILE A 64 -4.93 10.10 4.55
C ILE A 64 -5.22 11.44 5.24
N THR A 65 -4.36 11.83 6.19
CA THR A 65 -4.53 13.08 6.95
C THR A 65 -4.41 14.29 6.03
N LEU A 66 -3.45 14.27 5.11
CA LEU A 66 -3.28 15.33 4.11
C LEU A 66 -4.49 15.42 3.18
N ALA A 67 -4.96 14.28 2.65
CA ALA A 67 -6.15 14.24 1.79
C ALA A 67 -7.39 14.79 2.51
N ALA A 68 -7.56 14.50 3.81
CA ALA A 68 -8.67 15.01 4.62
C ALA A 68 -8.60 16.52 4.85
N VAL A 69 -7.40 17.09 4.99
CA VAL A 69 -7.23 18.54 5.14
C VAL A 69 -7.50 19.24 3.81
N VAL A 70 -6.98 18.71 2.71
CA VAL A 70 -7.12 19.32 1.38
C VAL A 70 -8.57 19.19 0.87
N SER A 71 -9.30 18.12 1.22
CA SER A 71 -10.72 17.95 0.82
C SER A 71 -11.66 19.00 1.41
N LEU A 72 -11.25 19.76 2.43
CA LEU A 72 -12.06 20.81 3.04
C LEU A 72 -12.39 21.97 2.08
N SER A 73 -11.57 22.18 1.04
CA SER A 73 -11.81 23.20 0.01
C SER A 73 -12.97 22.85 -0.94
N LEU A 74 -13.41 21.58 -0.95
CA LEU A 74 -14.38 21.09 -1.91
C LEU A 74 -15.82 21.55 -1.60
N PRO A 75 -16.65 21.66 -2.65
CA PRO A 75 -18.10 21.78 -2.49
C PRO A 75 -18.67 20.63 -1.65
N ALA A 76 -19.66 20.93 -0.80
CA ALA A 76 -20.19 19.98 0.20
C ALA A 76 -20.63 18.64 -0.39
N THR A 77 -21.23 18.64 -1.59
CA THR A 77 -21.68 17.42 -2.28
C THR A 77 -20.54 16.50 -2.69
N VAL A 78 -19.43 17.07 -3.18
CA VAL A 78 -18.21 16.33 -3.57
C VAL A 78 -17.43 15.91 -2.32
N ARG A 79 -17.37 16.80 -1.32
CA ARG A 79 -16.67 16.55 -0.06
C ARG A 79 -17.21 15.33 0.68
N VAL A 80 -18.53 15.12 0.73
CA VAL A 80 -19.12 13.93 1.38
C VAL A 80 -18.63 12.62 0.74
N GLN A 81 -18.46 12.59 -0.58
CA GLN A 81 -17.94 11.41 -1.27
C GLN A 81 -16.46 11.19 -0.97
N VAL A 82 -15.68 12.27 -0.96
CA VAL A 82 -14.25 12.23 -0.61
C VAL A 82 -14.04 11.79 0.83
N ASP A 83 -14.80 12.35 1.77
CA ASP A 83 -14.72 12.00 3.19
C ASP A 83 -15.07 10.52 3.40
N SER A 84 -16.05 9.97 2.66
CA SER A 84 -16.40 8.55 2.73
C SER A 84 -15.24 7.65 2.28
N ALA A 85 -14.59 7.99 1.16
CA ALA A 85 -13.43 7.24 0.66
C ALA A 85 -12.22 7.36 1.61
N ILE A 86 -12.00 8.53 2.23
CA ILE A 86 -10.97 8.74 3.24
C ILE A 86 -11.25 7.90 4.50
N MET A 87 -12.50 7.86 4.97
CA MET A 87 -12.89 7.00 6.09
C MET A 87 -12.68 5.52 5.78
N SER A 88 -12.98 5.09 4.55
CA SER A 88 -12.72 3.73 4.08
C SER A 88 -11.22 3.41 4.09
N ALA A 89 -10.38 4.32 3.59
CA ALA A 89 -8.92 4.20 3.64
C ALA A 89 -8.38 4.16 5.08
N GLN A 90 -8.94 4.95 6.00
CA GLN A 90 -8.59 4.92 7.43
C GLN A 90 -8.91 3.58 8.08
N ALA A 91 -10.11 3.05 7.82
CA ALA A 91 -10.53 1.76 8.34
C ALA A 91 -9.65 0.62 7.80
N ALA A 92 -9.36 0.63 6.50
CA ALA A 92 -8.49 -0.35 5.86
C ALA A 92 -7.05 -0.30 6.40
N THR A 93 -6.50 0.90 6.59
CA THR A 93 -5.15 1.09 7.15
C THR A 93 -5.08 0.63 8.61
N SER A 94 -6.13 0.88 9.40
CA SER A 94 -6.22 0.40 10.78
C SER A 94 -6.32 -1.13 10.86
N ALA A 95 -7.06 -1.76 9.93
CA ALA A 95 -7.11 -3.20 9.80
C ALA A 95 -5.73 -3.78 9.44
N ALA A 96 -4.99 -3.13 8.53
CA ALA A 96 -3.63 -3.52 8.18
C ALA A 96 -2.68 -3.44 9.39
N GLN A 97 -2.72 -2.36 10.16
CA GLN A 97 -1.91 -2.21 11.40
C GLN A 97 -2.23 -3.31 12.43
N SER A 98 -3.52 -3.63 12.58
CA SER A 98 -3.97 -4.70 13.47
C SER A 98 -3.48 -6.07 12.99
N ALA A 99 -3.56 -6.35 11.69
CA ALA A 99 -3.06 -7.58 11.08
C ALA A 99 -1.54 -7.71 11.22
N ILE A 100 -0.77 -6.63 11.02
CA ILE A 100 0.69 -6.62 11.22
C ILE A 100 1.01 -6.96 12.68
N THR A 101 0.26 -6.40 13.63
CA THR A 101 0.43 -6.70 15.06
C THR A 101 0.12 -8.15 15.36
N ALA A 102 -0.96 -8.70 14.80
CA ALA A 102 -1.31 -10.11 14.95
C ALA A 102 -0.23 -11.03 14.37
N VAL A 103 0.36 -10.67 13.21
CA VAL A 103 1.48 -11.42 12.62
C VAL A 103 2.74 -11.34 13.50
N ASP A 104 3.04 -10.18 14.08
CA ASP A 104 4.21 -9.96 14.93
C ASP A 104 4.16 -10.80 16.21
N THR A 105 2.97 -10.93 16.80
CA THR A 105 2.76 -11.66 18.06
C THR A 105 2.29 -13.10 17.87
N ALA A 106 2.00 -13.53 16.64
CA ALA A 106 1.50 -14.87 16.36
C ALA A 106 2.48 -15.97 16.76
N ASP A 107 1.95 -16.93 17.52
CA ASP A 107 2.54 -18.23 17.83
C ASP A 107 1.91 -19.34 16.96
N ALA A 108 2.29 -20.59 17.21
CA ALA A 108 1.81 -21.73 16.44
C ALA A 108 0.28 -21.93 16.49
N PHE A 109 -0.39 -21.46 17.55
CA PHE A 109 -1.83 -21.66 17.77
C PHE A 109 -2.69 -20.50 17.26
N SER A 110 -2.11 -19.30 17.14
CA SER A 110 -2.76 -18.07 16.67
C SER A 110 -2.46 -17.71 15.22
N LEU A 111 -1.59 -18.47 14.55
CA LEU A 111 -1.17 -18.20 13.18
C LEU A 111 -2.33 -18.17 12.17
N TRP A 112 -3.32 -19.04 12.32
CA TRP A 112 -4.51 -19.04 11.46
C TRP A 112 -5.31 -17.75 11.61
N THR A 113 -5.41 -17.21 12.83
CA THR A 113 -6.10 -15.95 13.11
C THR A 113 -5.34 -14.78 12.50
N ALA A 114 -4.01 -14.76 12.63
CA ALA A 114 -3.18 -13.73 12.01
C ALA A 114 -3.27 -13.75 10.47
N GLN A 115 -3.35 -14.94 9.86
CA GLN A 115 -3.58 -15.09 8.43
C GLN A 115 -4.96 -14.57 7.99
N ALA A 116 -6.01 -14.87 8.77
CA ALA A 116 -7.35 -14.34 8.51
C ALA A 116 -7.36 -12.81 8.59
N SER A 117 -6.79 -12.22 9.64
CA SER A 117 -6.69 -10.76 9.78
C SER A 117 -5.91 -10.11 8.62
N LEU A 118 -4.85 -10.77 8.13
CA LEU A 118 -4.10 -10.28 6.97
C LEU A 118 -4.94 -10.31 5.69
N GLN A 119 -5.77 -11.33 5.50
CA GLN A 119 -6.67 -11.43 4.36
C GLN A 119 -7.80 -10.40 4.43
N ASP A 120 -8.37 -10.18 5.61
CA ASP A 120 -9.38 -9.15 5.84
C ASP A 120 -8.82 -7.75 5.56
N ALA A 121 -7.61 -7.46 6.03
CA ALA A 121 -6.92 -6.19 5.78
C ALA A 121 -6.67 -5.95 4.28
N ARG A 122 -6.27 -6.99 3.53
CA ARG A 122 -6.10 -6.90 2.06
C ARG A 122 -7.42 -6.58 1.37
N THR A 123 -8.48 -7.28 1.74
CA THR A 123 -9.82 -7.06 1.19
C THR A 123 -10.32 -5.64 1.47
N ALA A 124 -10.08 -5.12 2.67
CA ALA A 124 -10.40 -3.75 3.02
C ALA A 124 -9.60 -2.72 2.20
N LEU A 125 -8.30 -2.95 1.99
CA LEU A 125 -7.47 -2.08 1.15
C LEU A 125 -7.86 -2.13 -0.33
N ASP A 126 -8.30 -3.29 -0.84
CA ASP A 126 -8.84 -3.42 -2.19
C ASP A 126 -10.11 -2.58 -2.37
N ALA A 127 -11.02 -2.63 -1.40
CA ALA A 127 -12.25 -1.82 -1.39
C ALA A 127 -11.93 -0.32 -1.30
N ALA A 128 -11.09 0.10 -0.35
CA ALA A 128 -10.67 1.49 -0.20
C ALA A 128 -9.98 2.04 -1.45
N SER A 129 -9.14 1.23 -2.10
CA SER A 129 -8.51 1.59 -3.37
C SER A 129 -9.54 1.78 -4.50
N ALA A 130 -10.57 0.93 -4.57
CA ALA A 130 -11.61 1.08 -5.59
C ALA A 130 -12.41 2.38 -5.38
N GLU A 131 -12.75 2.68 -4.13
CA GLU A 131 -13.45 3.92 -3.75
C GLU A 131 -12.60 5.16 -4.04
N LEU A 132 -11.31 5.14 -3.71
CA LEU A 132 -10.39 6.25 -3.99
C LEU A 132 -10.23 6.50 -5.49
N ARG A 133 -10.13 5.46 -6.32
CA ARG A 133 -10.10 5.61 -7.79
C ARG A 133 -11.38 6.24 -8.32
N HIS A 134 -12.53 5.78 -7.81
CA HIS A 134 -13.83 6.32 -8.19
C HIS A 134 -13.92 7.81 -7.84
N VAL A 135 -13.61 8.18 -6.60
CA VAL A 135 -13.67 9.57 -6.14
C VAL A 135 -12.64 10.45 -6.81
N THR A 136 -11.41 9.96 -7.04
CA THR A 136 -10.37 10.71 -7.77
C THR A 136 -10.87 11.06 -9.18
N SER A 137 -11.56 10.13 -9.86
CA SER A 137 -12.19 10.41 -11.15
C SER A 137 -13.31 11.43 -11.06
N THR A 138 -14.06 11.48 -9.95
CA THR A 138 -15.13 12.46 -9.73
C THR A 138 -14.59 13.87 -9.44
N VAL A 139 -13.46 13.96 -8.73
CA VAL A 139 -12.81 15.23 -8.40
C VAL A 139 -11.90 15.74 -9.52
N ALA A 140 -11.55 14.87 -10.49
CA ALA A 140 -10.77 15.25 -11.66
C ALA A 140 -11.45 16.38 -12.43
N GLY A 141 -10.83 17.56 -12.44
CA GLY A 141 -11.36 18.78 -13.07
C GLY A 141 -12.14 19.72 -12.14
N VAL A 142 -12.36 19.34 -10.88
CA VAL A 142 -12.91 20.21 -9.83
C VAL A 142 -11.78 20.94 -9.09
N ASP A 143 -10.84 20.16 -8.55
CA ASP A 143 -9.71 20.68 -7.78
C ASP A 143 -8.45 19.85 -8.06
N PRO A 144 -7.39 20.45 -8.64
CA PRO A 144 -6.17 19.73 -8.99
C PRO A 144 -5.36 19.31 -7.77
N ASP A 145 -5.41 20.06 -6.66
CA ASP A 145 -4.64 19.79 -5.45
C ASP A 145 -5.26 18.60 -4.70
N VAL A 146 -6.60 18.56 -4.61
CA VAL A 146 -7.31 17.39 -4.08
C VAL A 146 -7.06 16.17 -4.94
N SER A 147 -7.14 16.30 -6.27
CA SER A 147 -6.88 15.19 -7.19
C SER A 147 -5.46 14.64 -7.04
N ALA A 148 -4.47 15.52 -6.86
CA ALA A 148 -3.08 15.13 -6.60
C ALA A 148 -2.92 14.42 -5.26
N ALA A 149 -3.54 14.93 -4.18
CA ALA A 149 -3.49 14.32 -2.86
C ALA A 149 -4.14 12.93 -2.84
N LEU A 150 -5.30 12.77 -3.48
CA LEU A 150 -5.97 11.47 -3.59
C LEU A 150 -5.18 10.49 -4.48
N GLY A 151 -4.52 10.98 -5.54
CA GLY A 151 -3.64 10.17 -6.37
C GLY A 151 -2.38 9.68 -5.65
N ALA A 152 -1.79 10.51 -4.79
CA ALA A 152 -0.68 10.12 -3.92
C ALA A 152 -1.11 9.04 -2.92
N LEU A 153 -2.23 9.26 -2.22
CA LEU A 153 -2.80 8.29 -1.30
C LEU A 153 -3.12 6.96 -1.98
N GLN A 154 -3.71 6.99 -3.17
CA GLN A 154 -3.99 5.81 -3.98
C GLN A 154 -2.69 5.04 -4.32
N THR A 155 -1.61 5.75 -4.64
CA THR A 155 -0.31 5.14 -4.93
C THR A 155 0.25 4.42 -3.70
N ASP A 156 0.15 5.04 -2.52
CA ASP A 156 0.70 4.45 -1.30
C ASP A 156 -0.14 3.29 -0.77
N ILE A 157 -1.46 3.30 -0.97
CA ILE A 157 -2.33 2.14 -0.74
C ILE A 157 -1.99 1.01 -1.70
N ASP A 158 -1.73 1.30 -2.98
CA ASP A 158 -1.33 0.28 -3.95
C ASP A 158 0.03 -0.34 -3.56
N VAL A 159 1.00 0.46 -3.10
CA VAL A 159 2.27 -0.04 -2.54
C VAL A 159 2.02 -0.93 -1.32
N LEU A 160 1.16 -0.52 -0.39
CA LEU A 160 0.81 -1.31 0.79
C LEU A 160 0.11 -2.63 0.42
N ARG A 161 -0.69 -2.65 -0.64
CA ARG A 161 -1.29 -3.86 -1.20
C ARG A 161 -0.27 -4.75 -1.92
N GLY A 162 0.85 -4.17 -2.37
CA GLY A 162 1.84 -4.82 -3.21
C GLY A 162 1.49 -4.80 -4.70
N VAL A 163 0.55 -3.93 -5.10
CA VAL A 163 0.26 -3.64 -6.50
C VAL A 163 1.32 -2.66 -7.00
N ARG A 164 2.07 -3.03 -8.05
CA ARG A 164 3.04 -2.12 -8.65
C ARG A 164 2.28 -1.01 -9.36
N SER A 165 2.73 0.24 -9.21
CA SER A 165 2.24 1.43 -9.93
C SER A 165 2.39 1.35 -11.47
N GLY A 166 2.73 0.18 -12.05
CA GLY A 166 2.80 -0.09 -13.48
C GLY A 166 1.81 -1.15 -13.99
N ASP A 167 1.12 -1.90 -13.13
CA ASP A 167 0.16 -2.92 -13.60
C ASP A 167 -1.16 -2.32 -14.10
N ALA A 168 -1.48 -1.08 -13.70
CA ALA A 168 -2.61 -0.35 -14.25
C ALA A 168 -2.40 0.07 -15.73
N VAL A 169 -1.15 0.07 -16.22
CA VAL A 169 -0.82 0.45 -17.61
C VAL A 169 -0.72 -0.79 -18.53
N ALA A 170 -0.65 -1.99 -17.96
CA ALA A 170 -0.51 -3.23 -18.73
C ALA A 170 -1.85 -3.88 -19.12
N SER A 171 -2.99 -3.41 -18.58
CA SER A 171 -4.33 -3.92 -18.93
C SER A 171 -5.07 -3.04 -19.95
N ALA A 172 -4.36 -2.15 -20.66
CA ALA A 172 -4.92 -1.23 -21.65
C ALA A 172 -4.14 -1.22 -22.99
N VAL A 173 -3.45 -2.32 -23.33
CA VAL A 173 -2.88 -2.54 -24.67
C VAL A 173 -3.34 -3.88 -25.22
#